data_AF-F9Y9T8-F1
#
_entry.id   AF-F9Y9T8-F1
#
_cell.length_a   1.000
_cell.length_b   1.000
_cell.length_c   1.000
_cell.angle_alpha   90.00
_cell.angle_beta   90.00
_cell.angle_gamma   90.00
#
_symmetry.space_group_name_H-M   'P 1'
#
loop_
_entity.id
_entity.type
_entity.pdbx_description
1 polymer ?
#
loop_
_entity_poly.entity_id
_entity_poly.type
_entity_poly.pdbx_seq_one_letter_code
_entity_poly.pdbx_strand_id
1 'polypeptide(L)'
;MRKASEIAKQILVAAMLLVTAGPVLAEATESELMEQLRTAEDPEAATIAEEIRAIWAHSGSATIDLLMRRAEAASEAEDNRSAIWHLSTVIDYAPDYPEAYLERARAFLREGQAGQAAADLATVIKANPENFDALRLLGITFAIIGDTEAADLAYARALALYPAMPAPRGGQWGPDGAADGTAI
;
A
#
# COMPACT_ATOMS: atom_id res chain seq x y z
N MET A 1 60.29 -14.54 -40.00
CA MET A 1 59.60 -15.49 -39.09
C MET A 1 59.14 -14.85 -37.75
N ARG A 2 58.97 -13.51 -37.66
CA ARG A 2 58.56 -12.79 -36.44
C ARG A 2 57.07 -12.39 -36.37
N LYS A 3 56.27 -12.61 -37.43
CA LYS A 3 54.85 -12.23 -37.47
C LYS A 3 53.87 -13.32 -37.01
N ALA A 4 54.29 -14.59 -37.00
CA ALA A 4 53.40 -15.70 -36.64
C ALA A 4 53.24 -15.88 -35.11
N SER A 5 54.18 -15.39 -34.29
CA SER A 5 54.13 -15.54 -32.83
C SER A 5 53.34 -14.46 -32.09
N GLU A 6 52.93 -13.38 -32.77
CA GLU A 6 52.09 -12.34 -32.16
C GLU A 6 50.59 -12.59 -32.35
N ILE A 7 50.20 -13.26 -33.43
CA ILE A 7 48.80 -13.64 -33.67
C ILE A 7 48.33 -14.71 -32.66
N ALA A 8 49.26 -15.55 -32.18
CA ALA A 8 48.96 -16.57 -31.16
C ALA A 8 48.84 -15.99 -29.73
N LYS A 9 49.32 -14.76 -29.47
CA LYS A 9 49.26 -14.12 -28.14
C LYS A 9 48.04 -13.21 -27.94
N GLN A 10 47.26 -12.93 -28.99
CA GLN A 10 46.02 -12.18 -28.88
C GLN A 10 44.77 -13.06 -28.70
N ILE A 11 44.91 -14.39 -28.67
CA ILE A 11 43.78 -15.32 -28.58
C ILE A 11 43.53 -15.81 -27.13
N LEU A 12 44.36 -15.44 -26.15
CA LEU A 12 44.28 -16.02 -24.80
C LEU A 12 44.42 -14.99 -23.66
N VAL A 13 43.49 -14.04 -23.55
CA VAL A 13 43.17 -13.37 -22.28
C VAL A 13 41.66 -13.15 -22.18
N ALA A 14 41.04 -13.90 -21.25
CA ALA A 14 39.74 -13.65 -20.61
C ALA A 14 38.49 -13.56 -21.52
N ALA A 15 37.88 -14.69 -21.89
CA ALA A 15 36.76 -15.29 -21.14
C ALA A 15 36.48 -14.72 -19.72
N MET A 16 35.64 -13.67 -19.64
CA MET A 16 34.84 -13.19 -18.49
C MET A 16 34.40 -11.77 -18.89
N LEU A 17 33.17 -11.42 -19.23
CA LEU A 17 31.86 -11.80 -18.71
C LEU A 17 30.89 -11.74 -19.89
N LEU A 18 30.43 -12.90 -20.37
CA LEU A 18 29.07 -12.93 -20.90
C LEU A 18 28.20 -12.89 -19.65
N VAL A 19 27.82 -11.69 -19.19
CA VAL A 19 26.62 -11.56 -18.36
C VAL A 19 25.50 -11.92 -19.32
N THR A 20 25.21 -13.21 -19.45
CA THR A 20 23.86 -13.61 -19.78
C THR A 20 23.05 -13.09 -18.61
N ALA A 21 22.46 -11.91 -18.78
CA ALA A 21 21.18 -11.67 -18.17
C ALA A 21 20.28 -12.80 -18.69
N GLY A 22 20.36 -13.97 -18.05
CA GLY A 22 19.17 -14.79 -17.92
C GLY A 22 18.08 -13.85 -17.42
N PRO A 23 16.81 -14.05 -17.82
CA PRO A 23 15.76 -13.18 -17.34
C PRO A 23 15.94 -13.07 -15.83
N VAL A 24 16.36 -11.89 -15.36
CA VAL A 24 16.04 -11.48 -14.00
C VAL A 24 14.55 -11.69 -14.03
N LEU A 25 14.06 -12.66 -13.24
CA LEU A 25 12.63 -12.83 -13.07
C LEU A 25 12.17 -11.45 -12.63
N ALA A 26 11.61 -10.69 -13.56
CA ALA A 26 11.28 -9.31 -13.32
C ALA A 26 10.18 -9.37 -12.28
N GLU A 27 10.46 -8.81 -11.11
CA GLU A 27 9.43 -8.62 -10.09
C GLU A 27 8.28 -7.87 -10.77
N ALA A 28 7.06 -8.36 -10.56
CA ALA A 28 5.89 -7.77 -11.21
C ALA A 28 5.80 -6.29 -10.82
N THR A 29 5.56 -5.44 -11.80
CA THR A 29 5.40 -4.00 -11.57
C THR A 29 4.10 -3.73 -10.82
N GLU A 30 4.02 -2.59 -10.11
CA GLU A 30 2.79 -2.15 -9.43
C GLU A 30 1.58 -2.20 -10.37
N SER A 31 1.72 -1.73 -11.61
CA SER A 31 0.64 -1.74 -12.59
C SER A 31 0.18 -3.15 -12.97
N GLU A 32 1.11 -4.09 -13.14
CA GLU A 32 0.79 -5.50 -13.43
C GLU A 32 0.07 -6.17 -12.25
N LEU A 33 0.55 -5.93 -11.02
CA LEU A 33 -0.11 -6.44 -9.82
C LEU A 33 -1.51 -5.85 -9.64
N MET A 34 -1.70 -4.56 -9.91
CA MET A 34 -3.01 -3.91 -9.87
C MET A 34 -3.97 -4.48 -10.92
N GLU A 35 -3.49 -4.84 -12.12
CA GLU A 35 -4.30 -5.54 -13.12
C GLU A 35 -4.70 -6.94 -12.66
N GLN A 36 -3.77 -7.69 -12.09
CA GLN A 36 -4.04 -9.02 -11.54
C GLN A 36 -5.06 -8.95 -10.39
N LEU A 37 -4.89 -8.00 -9.46
CA LEU A 37 -5.76 -7.83 -8.30
C LEU A 37 -7.23 -7.64 -8.66
N ARG A 38 -7.53 -6.94 -9.77
CA ARG A 38 -8.90 -6.70 -10.26
C ARG A 38 -9.63 -7.98 -10.69
N THR A 39 -8.92 -9.08 -10.90
CA THR A 39 -9.49 -10.35 -11.40
C THR A 39 -9.21 -11.54 -10.50
N ALA A 40 -8.26 -11.42 -9.57
CA ALA A 40 -7.89 -12.47 -8.65
C ALA A 40 -9.01 -12.77 -7.64
N GLU A 41 -9.13 -14.04 -7.27
CA GLU A 41 -9.99 -14.52 -6.19
C GLU A 41 -9.14 -14.87 -4.96
N ASP A 42 -9.78 -15.06 -3.80
CA ASP A 42 -9.07 -15.50 -2.61
C ASP A 42 -8.56 -16.96 -2.75
N PRO A 43 -7.36 -17.30 -2.23
CA PRO A 43 -6.46 -16.46 -1.43
C PRO A 43 -5.42 -15.67 -2.25
N GLU A 44 -5.42 -15.79 -3.58
CA GLU A 44 -4.43 -15.16 -4.47
C GLU A 44 -4.53 -13.64 -4.41
N ALA A 45 -5.74 -13.09 -4.43
CA ALA A 45 -5.98 -11.66 -4.34
C ALA A 45 -5.38 -11.03 -3.08
N ALA A 46 -5.46 -11.72 -1.93
CA ALA A 46 -4.85 -11.27 -0.69
C ALA A 46 -3.32 -11.20 -0.80
N THR A 47 -2.69 -12.20 -1.44
CA THR A 47 -1.24 -12.20 -1.67
C THR A 47 -0.82 -11.02 -2.53
N ILE A 48 -1.51 -10.80 -3.66
CA ILE A 48 -1.23 -9.69 -4.58
C ILE A 48 -1.41 -8.34 -3.86
N ALA A 49 -2.46 -8.20 -3.04
CA ALA A 49 -2.68 -6.98 -2.27
C ALA A 49 -1.55 -6.71 -1.27
N GLU A 50 -0.98 -7.72 -0.61
CA GLU A 50 0.18 -7.53 0.27
C GLU A 50 1.44 -7.12 -0.52
N GLU A 51 1.66 -7.67 -1.71
CA GLU A 51 2.78 -7.27 -2.57
C GLU A 51 2.67 -5.79 -2.99
N ILE A 52 1.47 -5.35 -3.39
CA ILE A 52 1.20 -3.95 -3.72
C ILE A 52 1.43 -3.04 -2.51
N ARG A 53 0.95 -3.43 -1.32
CA ARG A 53 1.20 -2.66 -0.09
C ARG A 53 2.69 -2.59 0.23
N ALA A 54 3.45 -3.65 0.01
CA ALA A 54 4.90 -3.65 0.22
C ALA A 54 5.61 -2.65 -0.71
N ILE A 55 5.15 -2.52 -1.96
CA ILE A 55 5.63 -1.49 -2.89
C ILE A 55 5.30 -0.09 -2.36
N TRP A 56 4.06 0.18 -1.98
CA TRP A 56 3.64 1.49 -1.45
C TRP A 56 4.32 1.86 -0.13
N ALA A 57 4.56 0.88 0.73
CA ALA A 57 5.23 1.07 2.02
C ALA A 57 6.73 1.37 1.87
N HIS A 58 7.33 1.15 0.70
CA HIS A 58 8.76 1.40 0.51
C HIS A 58 9.08 2.90 0.48
N SER A 59 9.59 3.44 1.59
CA SER A 59 9.92 4.87 1.70
C SER A 59 11.22 5.28 1.02
N GLY A 60 12.09 4.30 0.70
CA GLY A 60 13.46 4.56 0.23
C GLY A 60 14.39 5.17 1.29
N SER A 61 13.96 5.29 2.54
CA SER A 61 14.71 5.93 3.63
C SER A 61 14.67 5.11 4.91
N ALA A 62 15.83 4.59 5.33
CA ALA A 62 15.95 3.81 6.56
C ALA A 62 15.47 4.57 7.82
N THR A 63 15.59 5.91 7.81
CA THR A 63 15.07 6.76 8.90
C THR A 63 13.55 6.81 8.89
N ILE A 64 12.93 6.96 7.72
CA ILE A 64 11.47 6.92 7.61
C ILE A 64 10.95 5.53 7.98
N ASP A 65 11.59 4.46 7.49
CA ASP A 65 11.21 3.08 7.83
C ASP A 65 11.28 2.81 9.34
N LEU A 66 12.30 3.36 10.03
CA LEU A 66 12.40 3.24 11.48
C LEU A 66 11.27 3.99 12.20
N LEU A 67 10.91 5.18 11.74
CA LEU A 67 9.81 5.95 12.33
C LEU A 67 8.45 5.29 12.06
N MET A 68 8.23 4.73 10.86
CA MET A 68 7.04 3.95 10.53
C MET A 68 6.91 2.73 11.45
N ARG A 69 7.97 1.96 11.65
CA ARG A 69 7.97 0.83 12.61
C ARG A 69 7.64 1.24 14.05
N ARG A 70 8.05 2.45 14.48
CA ARG A 70 7.68 2.98 15.80
C ARG A 70 6.21 3.36 15.87
N ALA A 71 5.67 3.96 14.82
CA ALA A 71 4.25 4.29 14.72
C ALA A 71 3.38 3.02 14.70
N GLU A 72 3.82 1.99 14.00
CA GLU A 72 3.20 0.66 13.96
C GLU A 72 3.18 0.03 15.35
N ALA A 73 4.33 -0.07 16.02
CA ALA A 73 4.42 -0.61 17.38
C ALA A 73 3.54 0.17 18.39
N ALA A 74 3.46 1.50 18.26
CA ALA A 74 2.56 2.31 19.07
C ALA A 74 1.07 2.00 18.76
N SER A 75 0.73 1.79 17.48
CA SER A 75 -0.63 1.41 17.06
C SER A 75 -1.02 0.02 17.57
N GLU A 76 -0.11 -0.95 17.53
CA GLU A 76 -0.30 -2.29 18.09
C GLU A 76 -0.49 -2.27 19.62
N ALA A 77 0.18 -1.35 20.30
CA ALA A 77 0.02 -1.10 21.72
C ALA A 77 -1.24 -0.27 22.07
N GLU A 78 -2.08 0.06 21.07
CA GLU A 78 -3.25 0.93 21.17
C GLU A 78 -2.93 2.36 21.67
N ASP A 79 -1.65 2.76 21.65
CA ASP A 79 -1.21 4.13 21.95
C ASP A 79 -1.30 4.99 20.69
N ASN A 80 -2.54 5.33 20.33
CA ASN A 80 -2.85 6.11 19.14
C ASN A 80 -2.19 7.50 19.16
N ARG A 81 -2.03 8.10 20.34
CA ARG A 81 -1.40 9.41 20.48
C ARG A 81 0.07 9.37 20.10
N SER A 82 0.80 8.36 20.57
CA SER A 82 2.20 8.15 20.17
C SER A 82 2.32 7.78 18.70
N ALA A 83 1.38 6.97 18.17
CA ALA A 83 1.33 6.66 16.75
C ALA A 83 1.18 7.94 15.89
N ILE A 84 0.20 8.80 16.22
CA ILE A 84 -0.02 10.08 15.53
C ILE A 84 1.22 10.97 15.61
N TRP A 85 1.90 11.01 16.75
CA TRP A 85 3.13 11.80 16.91
C TRP A 85 4.26 11.30 16.00
N HIS A 86 4.51 9.98 15.98
CA HIS A 86 5.53 9.38 15.11
C HIS A 86 5.21 9.60 13.63
N LEU A 87 3.94 9.44 13.22
CA LEU A 87 3.50 9.63 11.83
C LEU A 87 3.57 11.09 11.40
N SER A 88 3.24 12.02 12.29
CA SER A 88 3.41 13.45 12.02
C SER A 88 4.89 13.80 11.84
N THR A 89 5.76 13.17 12.64
CA THR A 89 7.21 13.32 12.46
C THR A 89 7.66 12.78 11.10
N VAL A 90 7.13 11.64 10.64
CA VAL A 90 7.42 11.13 9.28
C VAL A 90 7.00 12.15 8.23
N ILE A 91 5.78 12.70 8.34
CA ILE A 91 5.24 13.68 7.39
C ILE A 91 6.07 14.97 7.36
N ASP A 92 6.61 15.41 8.50
CA ASP A 92 7.51 16.58 8.55
C ASP A 92 8.81 16.36 7.76
N TYR A 93 9.32 15.12 7.72
CA TYR A 93 10.57 14.77 7.01
C TYR A 93 10.35 14.27 5.57
N ALA A 94 9.20 13.65 5.29
CA ALA A 94 8.84 13.04 4.01
C ALA A 94 7.38 13.38 3.67
N PRO A 95 7.07 14.65 3.34
CA PRO A 95 5.70 15.10 3.11
C PRO A 95 5.05 14.49 1.85
N ASP A 96 5.86 13.88 0.98
CA ASP A 96 5.46 13.19 -0.25
C ASP A 96 5.31 11.67 -0.08
N TYR A 97 5.48 11.13 1.14
CA TYR A 97 5.29 9.71 1.45
C TYR A 97 3.84 9.44 1.91
N PRO A 98 2.96 8.88 1.05
CA PRO A 98 1.53 8.80 1.32
C PRO A 98 1.17 7.87 2.48
N GLU A 99 1.94 6.79 2.67
CA GLU A 99 1.63 5.76 3.68
C GLU A 99 1.60 6.30 5.11
N ALA A 100 2.40 7.34 5.42
CA ALA A 100 2.34 7.99 6.72
C ALA A 100 1.02 8.71 6.96
N TYR A 101 0.41 9.30 5.93
CA TYR A 101 -0.92 9.90 6.02
C TYR A 101 -2.01 8.83 6.17
N LEU A 102 -1.90 7.71 5.43
CA LEU A 102 -2.84 6.60 5.54
C LEU A 102 -2.87 6.03 6.96
N GLU A 103 -1.71 5.74 7.53
CA GLU A 103 -1.61 5.21 8.88
C GLU A 103 -2.02 6.24 9.94
N ARG A 104 -1.78 7.53 9.71
CA ARG A 104 -2.22 8.58 10.63
C ARG A 104 -3.73 8.76 10.60
N ALA A 105 -4.35 8.61 9.42
CA ALA A 105 -5.80 8.56 9.30
C ALA A 105 -6.41 7.39 10.07
N ARG A 106 -5.79 6.19 10.03
CA ARG A 106 -6.25 5.05 10.87
C ARG A 106 -6.18 5.40 12.36
N ALA A 107 -5.08 6.00 12.81
CA ALA A 107 -4.94 6.40 14.21
C ALA A 107 -5.95 7.50 14.61
N PHE A 108 -6.20 8.48 13.73
CA PHE A 108 -7.23 9.49 13.94
C PHE A 108 -8.62 8.89 14.06
N LEU A 109 -8.99 7.90 13.25
CA LEU A 109 -10.29 7.23 13.39
C LEU A 109 -10.42 6.49 14.72
N ARG A 110 -9.34 5.87 15.22
CA ARG A 110 -9.34 5.24 16.55
C ARG A 110 -9.53 6.25 17.69
N GLU A 111 -9.09 7.49 17.49
CA GLU A 111 -9.33 8.61 18.41
C GLU A 111 -10.66 9.35 18.17
N GLY A 112 -11.50 8.89 17.23
CA GLY A 112 -12.76 9.55 16.87
C GLY A 112 -12.61 10.85 16.07
N GLN A 113 -11.42 11.11 15.53
CA GLN A 113 -11.06 12.33 14.80
C GLN A 113 -11.30 12.19 13.30
N ALA A 114 -12.52 11.83 12.90
CA ALA A 114 -12.88 11.50 11.51
C ALA A 114 -12.60 12.64 10.50
N GLY A 115 -12.75 13.90 10.89
CA GLY A 115 -12.43 15.04 10.02
C GLY A 115 -10.94 15.14 9.67
N GLN A 116 -10.04 14.82 10.62
CA GLN A 116 -8.59 14.80 10.36
C GLN A 116 -8.21 13.59 9.50
N ALA A 117 -8.84 12.44 9.75
CA ALA A 117 -8.66 11.25 8.92
C ALA A 117 -9.06 11.51 7.46
N ALA A 118 -10.20 12.18 7.21
CA ALA A 118 -10.63 12.53 5.86
C ALA A 118 -9.62 13.44 5.13
N ALA A 119 -9.02 14.39 5.83
CA ALA A 119 -8.01 15.28 5.26
C ALA A 119 -6.71 14.54 4.88
N ASP A 120 -6.24 13.64 5.74
CA ASP A 120 -5.08 12.79 5.45
C ASP A 120 -5.37 11.85 4.28
N LEU A 121 -6.54 11.20 4.25
CA LEU A 121 -6.95 10.33 3.15
C LEU A 121 -7.08 11.04 1.81
N ALA A 122 -7.54 12.29 1.81
CA ALA A 122 -7.54 13.12 0.60
C ALA A 122 -6.12 13.34 0.06
N THR A 123 -5.13 13.45 0.95
CA THR A 123 -3.71 13.54 0.56
C THR A 123 -3.22 12.24 -0.06
N VAL A 124 -3.55 11.08 0.53
CA VAL A 124 -3.19 9.76 -0.01
C VAL A 124 -3.80 9.56 -1.40
N ILE A 125 -5.10 9.80 -1.57
CA ILE A 125 -5.81 9.60 -2.83
C ILE A 125 -5.33 10.56 -3.92
N LYS A 126 -4.88 11.77 -3.56
CA LYS A 126 -4.27 12.70 -4.51
C LYS A 126 -2.93 12.17 -5.04
N ALA A 127 -2.13 11.55 -4.19
CA ALA A 127 -0.83 10.99 -4.55
C ALA A 127 -0.97 9.64 -5.29
N ASN A 128 -1.84 8.77 -4.79
CA ASN A 128 -2.17 7.48 -5.38
C ASN A 128 -3.70 7.30 -5.46
N PRO A 129 -4.30 7.62 -6.63
CA PRO A 129 -5.74 7.48 -6.84
C PRO A 129 -6.28 6.04 -6.79
N GLU A 130 -5.40 5.05 -6.90
CA GLU A 130 -5.71 3.62 -6.87
C GLU A 130 -5.37 2.95 -5.53
N ASN A 131 -5.04 3.73 -4.50
CA ASN A 131 -4.82 3.18 -3.15
C ASN A 131 -6.15 2.67 -2.57
N PHE A 132 -6.41 1.37 -2.74
CA PHE A 132 -7.64 0.71 -2.34
C PHE A 132 -7.84 0.72 -0.82
N ASP A 133 -6.77 0.77 -0.03
CA ASP A 133 -6.86 0.89 1.43
C ASP A 133 -7.31 2.27 1.88
N ALA A 134 -6.81 3.33 1.23
CA ALA A 134 -7.24 4.69 1.47
C ALA A 134 -8.71 4.89 1.05
N LEU A 135 -9.12 4.34 -0.09
CA LEU A 135 -10.52 4.40 -0.55
C LEU A 135 -11.46 3.66 0.41
N ARG A 136 -11.08 2.46 0.87
CA ARG A 136 -11.82 1.74 1.91
C ARG A 136 -11.90 2.55 3.20
N LEU A 137 -10.79 3.11 3.67
CA LEU A 137 -10.77 3.87 4.91
C LEU A 137 -11.56 5.18 4.79
N LEU A 138 -11.61 5.77 3.60
CA LEU A 138 -12.44 6.94 3.31
C LEU A 138 -13.92 6.59 3.39
N GLY A 139 -14.32 5.43 2.86
CA GLY A 139 -15.70 4.95 3.02
C GLY A 139 -16.09 4.75 4.48
N ILE A 140 -15.20 4.16 5.29
CA ILE A 140 -15.39 4.02 6.74
C ILE A 140 -15.53 5.40 7.39
N THR A 141 -14.67 6.35 7.00
CA THR A 141 -14.66 7.72 7.54
C THR A 141 -15.98 8.43 7.25
N PHE A 142 -16.50 8.36 6.03
CA PHE A 142 -17.78 8.97 5.67
C PHE A 142 -18.96 8.30 6.36
N ALA A 143 -18.95 6.97 6.50
CA ALA A 143 -19.98 6.25 7.25
C ALA A 143 -20.03 6.71 8.71
N ILE A 144 -18.87 6.93 9.35
CA ILE A 144 -18.78 7.46 10.73
C ILE A 144 -19.34 8.89 10.82
N ILE A 145 -19.12 9.72 9.79
CA ILE A 145 -19.63 11.10 9.73
C ILE A 145 -21.13 11.15 9.38
N GLY A 146 -21.70 10.04 8.88
CA GLY A 146 -23.10 9.92 8.48
C GLY A 146 -23.37 10.29 7.03
N ASP A 147 -22.33 10.41 6.19
CA ASP A 147 -22.46 10.64 4.75
C ASP A 147 -22.44 9.30 4.00
N THR A 148 -23.58 8.61 4.01
CA THR A 148 -23.71 7.27 3.42
C THR A 148 -23.45 7.26 1.91
N GLU A 149 -23.86 8.32 1.19
CA GLU A 149 -23.65 8.39 -0.26
C GLU A 149 -22.16 8.48 -0.61
N ALA A 150 -21.41 9.34 0.10
CA ALA A 150 -19.97 9.42 -0.07
C ALA A 150 -19.26 8.13 0.36
N ALA A 151 -19.76 7.46 1.40
CA ALA A 151 -19.23 6.18 1.85
C ALA A 151 -19.37 5.10 0.78
N ASP A 152 -20.58 4.94 0.22
CA ASP A 152 -20.89 3.96 -0.82
C ASP A 152 -20.05 4.18 -2.07
N LEU A 153 -19.85 5.44 -2.48
CA LEU A 153 -19.00 5.76 -3.62
C LEU A 153 -17.53 5.38 -3.36
N ALA A 154 -17.00 5.66 -2.16
CA ALA A 154 -15.62 5.31 -1.82
C ALA A 154 -15.42 3.79 -1.75
N TYR A 155 -16.38 3.06 -1.19
CA TYR A 155 -16.39 1.60 -1.18
C TYR A 155 -16.47 1.00 -2.58
N ALA A 156 -17.36 1.49 -3.43
CA ALA A 156 -17.47 1.04 -4.82
C ALA A 156 -16.15 1.22 -5.58
N ARG A 157 -15.44 2.33 -5.35
CA ARG A 157 -14.11 2.56 -5.94
C ARG A 157 -13.06 1.58 -5.41
N ALA A 158 -13.05 1.28 -4.11
CA ALA A 158 -12.14 0.29 -3.53
C ALA A 158 -12.39 -1.11 -4.12
N LEU A 159 -13.66 -1.54 -4.20
CA LEU A 159 -14.05 -2.83 -4.74
C LEU A 159 -13.83 -2.96 -6.25
N ALA A 160 -13.87 -1.86 -7.00
CA ALA A 160 -13.51 -1.88 -8.41
C ALA A 160 -12.01 -2.17 -8.65
N LEU A 161 -11.16 -1.86 -7.67
CA LEU A 161 -9.71 -2.11 -7.70
C LEU A 161 -9.35 -3.46 -7.10
N TYR A 162 -10.04 -3.84 -6.03
CA TYR A 162 -9.86 -5.11 -5.32
C TYR A 162 -11.23 -5.75 -5.04
N PRO A 163 -11.80 -6.50 -5.99
CA PRO A 163 -13.14 -7.09 -5.84
C PRO A 163 -13.25 -8.11 -4.71
N ALA A 164 -12.19 -8.88 -4.46
CA ALA A 164 -12.10 -9.85 -3.36
C ALA A 164 -11.73 -9.19 -2.01
N MET A 165 -11.84 -7.86 -1.87
CA MET A 165 -11.47 -7.18 -0.64
C MET A 165 -12.39 -7.59 0.53
N PRO A 166 -11.81 -8.01 1.68
CA PRO A 166 -12.60 -8.38 2.85
C PRO A 166 -13.47 -7.23 3.34
N ALA A 167 -14.71 -7.54 3.72
CA ALA A 167 -15.61 -6.55 4.31
C ALA A 167 -15.02 -5.94 5.60
N PRO A 168 -15.25 -4.64 5.87
CA PRO A 168 -14.82 -4.02 7.11
C PRO A 168 -15.44 -4.74 8.32
N ARG A 169 -14.67 -4.93 9.39
CA ARG A 169 -15.17 -5.64 10.60
C ARG A 169 -16.43 -4.94 11.13
N GLY A 170 -17.52 -5.69 11.24
CA GLY A 170 -18.81 -5.20 11.76
C GLY A 170 -19.77 -4.61 10.73
N GLY A 171 -19.48 -4.71 9.42
CA GLY A 171 -20.40 -4.27 8.38
C GLY A 171 -20.20 -4.97 7.04
N GLN A 172 -21.21 -4.90 6.19
CA GLN A 172 -21.10 -5.22 4.78
C GLN A 172 -20.89 -3.95 3.96
N TRP A 173 -20.32 -4.08 2.76
CA TRP A 173 -20.16 -2.98 1.82
C TRP A 173 -21.54 -2.50 1.32
N GLY A 174 -21.91 -1.23 1.52
CA GLY A 174 -23.06 -0.59 0.87
C GLY A 174 -24.40 -0.53 1.66
N PRO A 175 -25.43 0.14 1.09
CA PRO A 175 -26.66 0.53 1.79
C PRO A 175 -27.67 -0.61 1.99
N ASP A 176 -27.50 -1.74 1.30
CA ASP A 176 -28.31 -2.96 1.47
C ASP A 176 -27.88 -3.81 2.68
N GLY A 177 -27.07 -3.23 3.57
CA GLY A 177 -26.56 -3.85 4.79
C GLY A 177 -27.30 -3.61 6.07
N ALA A 178 -28.55 -3.18 5.94
CA ALA A 178 -29.47 -3.19 7.06
C ALA A 178 -29.83 -4.65 7.41
N ALA A 179 -29.17 -5.18 8.44
CA ALA A 179 -29.72 -6.12 9.40
C ALA A 179 -30.70 -7.18 8.84
N ASP A 180 -30.20 -8.34 8.46
CA ASP A 180 -30.93 -9.55 8.82
C ASP A 180 -30.63 -9.84 10.30
N GLY A 181 -31.57 -9.44 11.15
CA GLY A 181 -31.51 -9.65 12.59
C GLY A 181 -31.52 -11.13 12.97
N THR A 182 -30.39 -11.82 12.79
CA THR A 182 -30.22 -13.20 13.20
C THR A 182 -28.77 -13.49 13.61
N ALA A 183 -28.35 -12.88 14.71
CA ALA A 183 -27.43 -13.55 15.62
C ALA A 183 -28.08 -13.53 17.01
N ILE A 184 -28.67 -14.68 17.35
CA ILE A 184 -29.07 -15.06 18.72
C ILE A 184 -27.80 -15.48 19.45
#